data_AF-A0A059CP52-F1
#
_entry.id   AF-A0A059CP52-F1
#
_cell.length_a   1.000
_cell.length_b   1.000
_cell.length_c   1.000
_cell.angle_alpha   90.00
_cell.angle_beta   90.00
_cell.angle_gamma   90.00
#
_symmetry.space_group_name_H-M   'P 1'
#
loop_
_entity.id
_entity.type
_entity.pdbx_description
1 polymer ?
#
loop_
_entity_poly.entity_id
_entity_poly.type
_entity_poly.pdbx_seq_one_letter_code
_entity_poly.pdbx_strand_id
1 'polypeptide(L)'
;MQSKIAIPIISENYASSQWCLHELTLMLNCMRSGDQKVFPIFYKVEVWQVRNLGGRYGDAFNKWKNNLGGKVVEEWKEALRAVCSLRGWKSQNYENGYEGALVKTIVEEIRSELYGTSQLIKE
;
A
#
# COMPACT_ATOMS: atom_id res chain seq x y z
N MET A 1 -11.69 -5.43 9.19
CA MET A 1 -12.18 -4.98 7.87
C MET A 1 -13.02 -6.07 7.24
N GLN A 2 -14.01 -5.75 6.40
CA GLN A 2 -14.87 -6.74 5.70
C GLN A 2 -14.49 -6.92 4.22
N SER A 3 -13.22 -6.69 3.85
CA SER A 3 -12.76 -6.75 2.46
C SER A 3 -11.77 -7.90 2.26
N LYS A 4 -11.93 -8.68 1.19
CA LYS A 4 -10.99 -9.76 0.80
C LYS A 4 -9.63 -9.22 0.34
N ILE A 5 -9.61 -8.01 -0.21
CA ILE A 5 -8.43 -7.34 -0.74
C ILE A 5 -8.39 -5.89 -0.26
N ALA A 6 -7.21 -5.40 0.12
CA ALA A 6 -6.93 -4.00 0.36
C ALA A 6 -5.78 -3.50 -0.53
N ILE A 7 -5.88 -2.26 -0.99
CA ILE A 7 -4.96 -1.66 -1.95
C ILE A 7 -4.49 -0.30 -1.42
N PRO A 8 -3.42 -0.25 -0.60
CA PRO A 8 -2.90 1.02 -0.12
C PRO A 8 -2.18 1.77 -1.26
N ILE A 9 -2.65 2.99 -1.55
CA ILE A 9 -2.04 3.89 -2.53
C ILE A 9 -1.01 4.77 -1.82
N ILE A 10 0.24 4.31 -1.81
CA ILE A 10 1.37 4.98 -1.16
C ILE A 10 1.86 6.11 -2.06
N SER A 11 1.55 7.35 -1.69
CA SER A 11 1.96 8.58 -2.36
C SER A 11 2.91 9.41 -1.49
N GLU A 12 3.52 10.45 -2.05
CA GLU A 12 4.56 11.26 -1.39
C GLU A 12 4.18 11.77 0.01
N ASN A 13 2.90 12.11 0.23
CA ASN A 13 2.41 12.64 1.50
C ASN A 13 1.62 11.61 2.34
N TYR A 14 1.67 10.31 1.99
CA TYR A 14 0.92 9.26 2.67
C TYR A 14 1.20 9.23 4.19
N ALA A 15 2.48 9.32 4.56
CA ALA A 15 2.90 9.31 5.97
C ALA A 15 2.54 10.58 6.76
N SER A 16 2.12 11.65 6.08
CA SER A 16 1.64 12.88 6.72
C SER A 16 0.22 12.72 7.29
N SER A 17 -0.50 11.67 6.92
CA SER A 17 -1.84 11.36 7.43
C SER A 17 -1.77 10.26 8.48
N GLN A 18 -2.07 10.60 9.73
CA GLN A 18 -2.20 9.62 10.82
C GLN A 18 -3.24 8.55 10.49
N TRP A 19 -4.34 8.92 9.83
CA TRP A 19 -5.37 7.97 9.42
C TRP A 19 -4.84 6.96 8.41
N CYS A 20 -4.08 7.40 7.40
CA CYS A 20 -3.48 6.50 6.42
C CYS A 20 -2.52 5.50 7.08
N LEU A 21 -1.69 5.95 8.02
CA LEU A 21 -0.76 5.07 8.75
C LEU A 21 -1.50 4.07 9.67
N HIS A 22 -2.59 4.52 10.31
CA HIS A 22 -3.44 3.64 11.12
C HIS A 22 -4.09 2.55 10.27
N GLU A 23 -4.75 2.93 9.17
CA GLU A 23 -5.37 1.99 8.23
C GLU A 23 -4.34 1.00 7.65
N LEU A 24 -3.14 1.47 7.30
CA LEU A 24 -2.06 0.60 6.80
C LEU A 24 -1.68 -0.48 7.82
N THR A 25 -1.65 -0.11 9.10
CA THR A 25 -1.35 -1.04 10.21
C THR A 25 -2.46 -2.07 10.36
N LEU A 26 -3.72 -1.64 10.25
CA LEU A 26 -4.87 -2.55 10.27
C LEU A 26 -4.86 -3.51 9.07
N MET A 27 -4.56 -3.03 7.86
CA MET A 27 -4.41 -3.87 6.66
C MET A 27 -3.32 -4.94 6.85
N LEU A 28 -2.15 -4.55 7.37
CA LEU A 28 -1.06 -5.49 7.66
C LEU A 28 -1.48 -6.55 8.67
N ASN A 29 -2.21 -6.17 9.72
CA ASN A 29 -2.70 -7.12 10.72
C ASN A 29 -3.72 -8.10 10.13
N CYS A 30 -4.69 -7.63 9.34
CA CYS A 30 -5.64 -8.49 8.63
C CYS A 30 -4.95 -9.42 7.61
N MET A 31 -3.85 -8.97 7.00
CA MET A 31 -3.05 -9.82 6.12
C MET A 31 -2.32 -10.91 6.90
N ARG A 32 -1.74 -10.56 8.05
CA ARG A 32 -1.02 -11.51 8.92
C ARG A 32 -1.95 -12.57 9.54
N SER A 33 -3.22 -12.23 9.81
CA SER A 33 -4.22 -13.21 10.26
C SER A 33 -4.73 -14.11 9.13
N GLY A 34 -4.41 -13.81 7.86
CA GLY A 34 -4.85 -14.57 6.69
C GLY A 34 -6.22 -14.16 6.16
N ASP A 35 -6.85 -13.12 6.71
CA ASP A 35 -8.22 -12.71 6.36
C ASP A 35 -8.29 -11.85 5.09
N GLN A 36 -7.16 -11.27 4.68
CA GLN A 36 -7.11 -10.27 3.61
C GLN A 36 -5.81 -10.34 2.81
N LYS A 37 -5.86 -10.11 1.49
CA LYS A 37 -4.69 -9.87 0.66
C LYS A 37 -4.42 -8.37 0.54
N VAL A 38 -3.14 -7.97 0.55
CA VAL A 38 -2.73 -6.57 0.41
C VAL A 38 -1.86 -6.39 -0.82
N PHE A 39 -2.23 -5.47 -1.70
CA PHE A 39 -1.46 -5.14 -2.90
C PHE A 39 -1.20 -3.63 -2.97
N PRO A 40 0.02 -3.15 -2.62
CA PRO A 40 0.31 -1.72 -2.65
C PRO A 40 0.44 -1.15 -4.07
N ILE A 41 0.07 0.12 -4.19
CA ILE A 41 0.40 0.96 -5.34
C ILE A 41 1.36 2.04 -4.85
N PHE A 42 2.55 2.12 -5.44
CA PHE A 42 3.51 3.19 -5.21
C PHE A 42 3.28 4.27 -6.26
N TYR A 43 2.56 5.31 -5.86
CA TYR A 43 2.12 6.38 -6.74
C TYR A 43 3.11 7.53 -6.72
N LYS A 44 3.85 7.69 -7.84
CA LYS A 44 4.84 8.76 -8.06
C LYS A 44 5.88 8.86 -6.94
N VAL A 45 6.24 7.72 -6.36
CA VAL A 45 7.28 7.60 -5.33
C VAL A 45 8.22 6.44 -5.64
N GLU A 46 9.45 6.55 -5.16
CA GLU A 46 10.40 5.44 -5.22
C GLU A 46 10.23 4.52 -4.00
N VAL A 47 10.07 3.22 -4.25
CA VAL A 47 9.85 2.22 -3.18
C VAL A 47 11.00 2.21 -2.17
N TRP A 48 12.23 2.43 -2.61
CA TRP A 48 13.39 2.49 -1.71
C TRP A 48 13.31 3.70 -0.77
N GLN A 49 12.78 4.84 -1.23
CA GLN A 49 12.58 6.02 -0.38
C GLN A 49 11.51 5.75 0.66
N VAL A 50 10.39 5.13 0.27
CA VAL A 50 9.34 4.73 1.23
C VAL A 50 9.88 3.76 2.27
N ARG A 51 10.58 2.70 1.83
CA ARG A 51 11.11 1.64 2.72
C ARG A 51 12.10 2.18 3.74
N ASN A 52 12.98 3.09 3.31
CA ASN A 52 14.00 3.68 4.16
C ASN A 52 13.54 4.96 4.87
N LEU A 53 12.27 5.35 4.71
CA LEU A 53 11.71 6.58 5.27
C LEU A 53 12.50 7.83 4.84
N GLY A 54 12.96 7.87 3.60
CA GLY A 54 13.68 9.01 3.04
C GLY A 54 12.74 10.16 2.68
N GLY A 55 13.30 11.36 2.54
CA GLY A 55 12.55 12.56 2.16
C GLY A 55 11.37 12.85 3.08
N ARG A 56 10.21 13.16 2.49
CA ARG A 56 9.00 13.56 3.24
C ARG A 56 8.48 12.51 4.21
N TYR A 57 8.80 11.23 4.01
CA TYR A 57 8.44 10.17 4.95
C TYR A 57 9.19 10.36 6.28
N GLY A 58 10.49 10.63 6.22
CA GLY A 58 11.32 10.89 7.39
C GLY A 58 10.84 12.12 8.16
N ASP A 59 10.53 13.19 7.44
CA ASP A 59 9.99 14.43 8.02
C ASP A 59 8.67 14.18 8.76
N ALA A 60 7.75 13.41 8.14
CA ALA A 60 6.49 13.04 8.76
C ALA A 60 6.69 12.21 10.03
N PHE A 61 7.59 11.21 10.01
CA PHE A 61 7.86 10.39 11.20
C PHE A 61 8.57 11.13 12.32
N ASN A 62 9.44 12.10 12.00
CA ASN A 62 10.04 12.98 12.99
C ASN A 62 8.99 13.84 13.67
N LYS A 63 8.02 14.38 12.91
CA LYS A 63 6.87 15.10 13.46
C LYS A 63 6.03 14.20 14.37
N TRP A 64 5.69 12.99 13.93
CA TRP A 64 4.88 12.06 14.73
C TRP A 64 5.57 11.62 16.01
N LYS A 65 6.88 11.39 16.00
CA LYS A 65 7.66 11.01 17.20
C LYS A 65 7.55 12.04 18.33
N ASN A 66 7.40 13.33 18.00
CA ASN A 66 7.23 14.39 18.98
C ASN A 66 5.81 14.46 19.54
N ASN A 67 4.81 14.01 18.78
CA ASN A 67 3.39 14.14 19.12
C ASN A 67 2.78 12.87 19.70
N LEU A 68 3.29 11.72 19.28
CA LEU A 68 2.74 10.38 19.52
C LEU A 68 3.91 9.52 19.97
N GLY A 69 3.81 8.94 21.16
CA GLY A 69 4.91 8.20 21.79
C GLY A 69 5.53 7.14 20.88
N GLY A 70 6.81 6.79 21.14
CA GLY A 70 7.65 6.02 20.21
C GLY A 70 7.07 4.67 19.76
N LYS A 71 6.23 4.01 20.56
CA LYS A 71 5.63 2.72 20.21
C LYS A 71 4.75 2.79 18.95
N VAL A 72 3.82 3.74 18.89
CA VAL A 72 2.91 3.90 17.74
C VAL A 72 3.70 4.22 16.47
N VAL A 73 4.74 5.04 16.61
CA VAL A 73 5.62 5.41 15.51
C VAL A 73 6.38 4.21 14.96
N GLU A 74 6.91 3.32 15.82
CA GLU A 74 7.59 2.12 15.35
C GLU A 74 6.63 1.13 14.68
N GLU A 75 5.41 0.97 15.18
CA GLU A 75 4.37 0.15 14.53
C GLU A 75 4.07 0.64 13.10
N TRP A 76 3.93 1.94 12.91
CA TRP A 76 3.69 2.53 11.59
C TRP A 76 4.88 2.39 10.63
N LYS A 77 6.11 2.50 11.15
CA LYS A 77 7.32 2.27 10.34
C LYS A 77 7.43 0.81 9.92
N GLU A 78 7.13 -0.12 10.82
CA GLU A 78 7.06 -1.54 10.50
C GLU A 78 6.02 -1.81 9.41
N ALA A 79 4.83 -1.21 9.54
CA ALA A 79 3.76 -1.35 8.56
C ALA A 79 4.17 -0.92 7.16
N LEU A 80 4.77 0.27 7.02
CA LEU A 80 5.29 0.75 5.73
C LEU A 80 6.37 -0.16 5.17
N ARG A 81 7.34 -0.60 5.98
CA ARG A 81 8.44 -1.47 5.52
C ARG A 81 7.94 -2.83 5.07
N ALA A 82 7.00 -3.41 5.80
CA ALA A 82 6.38 -4.68 5.46
C ALA A 82 5.63 -4.57 4.13
N VAL A 83 4.80 -3.54 3.97
CA VAL A 83 4.05 -3.29 2.73
C VAL A 83 4.98 -3.01 1.55
N CYS A 84 6.12 -2.33 1.75
CA CYS A 84 7.14 -2.15 0.72
C CYS A 84 7.77 -3.45 0.19
N SER A 85 7.60 -4.55 0.92
CA SER A 85 8.13 -5.87 0.54
C SER A 85 7.08 -6.75 -0.14
N LEU A 86 5.85 -6.27 -0.29
CA LEU A 86 4.75 -6.99 -0.96
C LEU A 86 4.77 -6.81 -2.48
N ARG A 87 4.17 -7.76 -3.20
CA ARG A 87 3.89 -7.61 -4.63
C ARG A 87 2.93 -6.44 -4.83
N GLY A 88 3.26 -5.53 -5.72
CA GLY A 88 2.44 -4.36 -6.03
C GLY A 88 2.93 -3.64 -7.28
N TRP A 89 2.42 -2.43 -7.50
CA TRP A 89 2.64 -1.68 -8.74
C TRP A 89 3.33 -0.35 -8.47
N LYS A 90 4.20 0.09 -9.39
CA LYS A 90 4.77 1.45 -9.41
C LYS A 90 4.14 2.23 -10.55
N SER A 91 3.58 3.41 -10.27
CA SER A 91 2.86 4.15 -11.32
C SER A 91 3.76 4.59 -12.48
N GLN A 92 5.06 4.81 -12.21
CA GLN A 92 6.04 5.21 -13.22
C GLN A 92 6.35 4.10 -14.25
N ASN A 93 6.03 2.84 -13.95
CA ASN A 93 6.31 1.72 -14.85
C ASN A 93 5.28 1.58 -16.00
N TYR A 94 4.21 2.36 -15.99
CA TYR A 94 3.07 2.19 -16.90
C TYR A 94 2.98 3.33 -17.89
N GLU A 95 3.25 3.05 -19.17
CA GLU A 95 3.06 3.98 -20.31
C GLU A 95 3.55 5.41 -20.01
N ASN A 96 4.81 5.54 -19.54
CA ASN A 96 5.41 6.83 -19.16
C ASN A 96 4.60 7.64 -18.11
N GLY A 97 3.87 6.96 -17.23
CA GLY A 97 3.05 7.56 -16.18
C GLY A 97 1.57 7.77 -16.56
N TYR A 98 1.08 7.16 -17.63
CA TYR A 98 -0.34 7.20 -17.97
C TYR A 98 -1.16 6.34 -17.00
N GLU A 99 -1.86 7.01 -16.09
CA GLU A 99 -2.58 6.38 -14.98
C GLU A 99 -3.74 5.46 -15.46
N GLY A 100 -4.31 5.73 -16.64
CA GLY A 100 -5.38 4.89 -17.20
C GLY A 100 -4.94 3.45 -17.50
N ALA A 101 -3.71 3.28 -18.02
CA ALA A 101 -3.16 1.95 -18.31
C ALA A 101 -2.87 1.16 -17.02
N LEU A 102 -2.36 1.85 -16.00
CA LEU A 102 -2.16 1.27 -14.66
C LEU A 102 -3.48 0.80 -14.06
N VAL A 103 -4.52 1.66 -14.06
CA VAL A 103 -5.84 1.32 -13.51
C VAL A 103 -6.43 0.11 -14.22
N LYS A 104 -6.36 0.08 -15.55
CA LYS A 104 -6.86 -1.07 -16.34
C LYS A 104 -6.17 -2.37 -15.93
N THR A 105 -4.84 -2.36 -15.83
CA THR A 105 -4.04 -3.52 -15.41
C THR A 105 -4.45 -4.00 -14.01
N ILE A 106 -4.54 -3.08 -13.04
CA ILE A 106 -4.92 -3.42 -11.66
C ILE A 106 -6.33 -4.03 -11.62
N VAL A 107 -7.30 -3.46 -12.32
CA VAL A 107 -8.67 -3.98 -12.34
C VAL A 107 -8.71 -5.41 -12.89
N GLU A 108 -7.96 -5.69 -13.96
CA GLU A 108 -7.86 -7.02 -14.56
C GLU A 108 -7.21 -8.03 -13.59
N GLU A 109 -6.08 -7.67 -12.96
CA GLU A 109 -5.38 -8.53 -12.00
C GLU A 109 -6.22 -8.80 -10.74
N ILE A 110 -6.84 -7.77 -10.16
CA ILE A 110 -7.69 -7.90 -8.97
C ILE A 110 -8.93 -8.73 -9.27
N ARG A 111 -9.54 -8.57 -10.46
CA ARG A 111 -10.66 -9.41 -10.87
C ARG A 111 -10.24 -10.88 -10.96
N SER A 112 -9.07 -11.16 -11.54
CA SER A 112 -8.53 -12.53 -11.59
C SER A 112 -8.29 -13.08 -10.19
N GLU A 113 -7.74 -12.28 -9.28
CA GLU A 113 -7.48 -12.66 -7.90
C GLU A 113 -8.75 -12.97 -7.09
N LEU A 114 -9.86 -12.25 -7.39
CA LEU A 114 -11.14 -12.41 -6.69
C LEU A 114 -11.96 -13.61 -7.19
N TYR A 115 -11.96 -13.86 -8.50
CA TYR A 115 -12.88 -14.82 -9.13
C TYR A 115 -12.19 -16.06 -9.72
N GLY A 116 -10.86 -16.06 -9.85
CA GLY A 116 -10.10 -17.11 -10.52
C GLY A 116 -10.42 -17.24 -12.01
N THR A 117 -9.64 -18.04 -12.74
CA THR A 117 -9.83 -18.31 -14.18
C THR A 117 -11.07 -19.16 -14.49
N SER A 118 -11.75 -19.70 -13.47
CA SER A 118 -12.80 -20.73 -13.61
C SER A 118 -14.22 -20.20 -13.85
N GLN A 119 -14.42 -18.89 -14.02
CA GLN A 119 -15.73 -18.33 -14.42
C GLN A 119 -15.77 -17.80 -15.87
N LEU A 120 -14.79 -18.18 -16.71
CA LEU A 120 -14.84 -17.92 -18.16
C LEU A 120 -15.60 -18.98 -18.97
N ILE A 121 -16.42 -19.83 -18.32
CA ILE A 121 -17.47 -20.55 -19.07
C ILE A 121 -18.59 -19.54 -19.31
N LYS A 122 -18.53 -18.86 -20.45
CA LYS A 122 -19.70 -18.21 -21.04
C LYS A 122 -20.64 -19.33 -21.50
N GLU A 123 -21.85 -19.36 -20.96
CA GLU A 123 -23.00 -19.97 -21.64
C GLU A 123 -23.29 -19.22 -22.96
#